data_AF-A0A6J6WWJ3-F1
#
_entry.id   AF-A0A6J6WWJ3-F1
#
_cell.length_a   1.000
_cell.length_b   1.000
_cell.length_c   1.000
_cell.angle_alpha   90.00
_cell.angle_beta   90.00
_cell.angle_gamma   90.00
#
_symmetry.space_group_name_H-M   'P 1'
#
loop_
_entity.id
_entity.type
_entity.pdbx_description
1 polymer ?
#
loop_
_entity_poly.entity_id
_entity_poly.type
_entity_poly.pdbx_seq_one_letter_code
_entity_poly.pdbx_strand_id
1 'polypeptide(L)' 'MPTHGVSVGPATMVDVSSIVIMELIGAHKAQAFKRIAAATGYESDWPSTIVRECKDYYILADKAAATN' A
#
# COMPACT_ATOMS: atom_id res chain seq x y z
N MET A 1 2.12 2.92 25.09
CA MET A 1 2.51 2.86 23.67
C MET A 1 3.78 3.71 23.51
N PRO A 2 4.79 3.27 22.74
CA PRO A 2 5.94 4.11 22.40
C PRO A 2 5.50 5.39 21.67
N THR A 3 6.18 6.51 21.92
CA THR A 3 5.85 7.81 21.29
C THR A 3 6.54 8.02 19.93
N HIS A 4 7.48 7.14 19.58
CA HIS A 4 8.24 7.22 18.34
C HIS A 4 8.41 5.82 17.73
N GLY A 5 8.44 5.75 16.40
CA GLY A 5 8.73 4.54 15.63
C GLY A 5 9.76 4.85 14.56
N VAL A 6 10.62 3.87 14.27
CA VAL A 6 11.53 3.93 13.11
C VAL A 6 10.88 3.13 11.99
N SER A 7 10.82 3.72 10.80
CA SER A 7 10.23 3.10 9.61
C SER A 7 11.17 3.23 8.41
N VAL A 8 11.02 2.33 7.45
CA VAL A 8 11.57 2.53 6.10
C VAL A 8 10.82 3.66 5.43
N GLY A 9 11.56 4.54 4.75
CA GLY A 9 10.98 5.65 4.01
C GLY A 9 10.37 5.20 2.66
N PRO A 10 9.39 5.93 2.11
CA PRO A 10 8.82 5.66 0.79
C PRO A 10 9.86 5.53 -0.33
N ALA A 11 10.83 6.44 -0.40
CA ALA A 11 11.90 6.40 -1.39
C ALA A 11 12.73 5.12 -1.29
N THR A 12 13.08 4.70 -0.07
CA THR A 12 13.85 3.47 0.13
C THR A 12 13.10 2.23 -0.39
N MET A 13 11.78 2.13 -0.16
CA MET A 13 10.98 1.02 -0.71
C MET A 13 11.04 1.00 -2.24
N VAL A 14 10.90 2.15 -2.88
CA VAL A 14 10.96 2.26 -4.35
C VAL A 14 12.36 1.88 -4.89
N ASP A 15 13.41 2.36 -4.24
CA ASP A 15 14.78 2.24 -4.75
C ASP A 15 15.38 0.83 -4.57
N VAL A 16 14.99 0.11 -3.52
CA VAL A 16 15.68 -1.13 -3.10
C VAL A 16 14.84 -2.40 -3.24
N SER A 17 13.52 -2.29 -3.43
CA SER A 17 12.66 -3.47 -3.55
C SER A 17 12.57 -3.97 -4.98
N SER A 18 12.98 -5.23 -5.20
CA SER A 18 12.78 -5.89 -6.50
C SER A 18 11.30 -6.24 -6.76
N ILE A 19 10.56 -6.62 -5.71
CA ILE A 19 9.12 -6.95 -5.75
C ILE A 19 8.50 -6.46 -4.44
N VAL A 20 7.31 -5.87 -4.51
CA VAL A 20 6.49 -5.50 -3.34
C VAL A 20 5.19 -6.29 -3.32
N ILE A 21 4.78 -6.80 -2.16
CA ILE A 21 3.48 -7.45 -1.98
C ILE A 21 2.72 -6.67 -0.91
N MET A 22 1.58 -6.11 -1.29
CA MET A 22 0.68 -5.39 -0.40
C MET A 22 -0.56 -6.24 -0.12
N GLU A 23 -0.78 -6.59 1.15
CA GLU A 23 -1.91 -7.39 1.58
C GLU A 23 -2.95 -6.54 2.33
N LEU A 24 -4.21 -6.63 1.92
CA LEU A 24 -5.35 -5.94 2.54
C LEU A 24 -6.40 -6.95 2.98
N ILE A 25 -6.57 -7.10 4.29
CA ILE A 25 -7.42 -8.16 4.89
C ILE A 25 -8.50 -7.53 5.77
N GLY A 26 -9.75 -7.98 5.58
CA GLY A 26 -10.91 -7.58 6.37
C GLY A 26 -11.63 -6.33 5.86
N ALA A 27 -12.91 -6.22 6.19
CA ALA A 27 -13.81 -5.18 5.68
C ALA A 27 -13.36 -3.75 6.00
N HIS A 28 -12.68 -3.55 7.13
CA HIS A 28 -12.13 -2.24 7.53
C HIS A 28 -11.03 -1.71 6.59
N LYS A 29 -10.56 -2.52 5.63
CA LYS A 29 -9.61 -2.12 4.59
C LYS A 29 -10.24 -1.77 3.25
N ALA A 30 -11.57 -1.87 3.10
CA ALA A 30 -12.23 -1.67 1.81
C ALA A 30 -11.98 -0.30 1.17
N GLN A 31 -12.01 0.78 1.98
CA GLN A 31 -11.70 2.12 1.49
C GLN A 31 -10.25 2.23 0.99
N ALA A 32 -9.30 1.67 1.73
CA ALA A 32 -7.90 1.69 1.36
C ALA A 32 -7.68 0.87 0.08
N PHE A 33 -8.26 -0.33 -0.01
CA PHE A 33 -8.20 -1.16 -1.21
C PHE A 33 -8.73 -0.41 -2.43
N LYS A 34 -9.92 0.18 -2.35
CA LYS A 34 -10.52 0.97 -3.43
C LYS A 34 -9.61 2.09 -3.91
N ARG A 35 -9.00 2.85 -2.98
CA ARG A 35 -8.12 3.95 -3.34
C ARG A 35 -6.82 3.50 -3.98
N ILE A 36 -6.14 2.52 -3.36
CA ILE A 36 -4.84 2.01 -3.82
C ILE A 36 -5.01 1.31 -5.18
N ALA A 37 -6.06 0.51 -5.35
CA ALA A 37 -6.37 -0.20 -6.59
C ALA A 37 -6.71 0.76 -7.75
N ALA A 38 -7.23 1.96 -7.47
CA ALA A 38 -7.55 2.97 -8.48
C ALA A 38 -6.41 3.97 -8.75
N ALA A 39 -5.44 4.10 -7.83
CA ALA A 39 -4.34 5.05 -7.96
C ALA A 39 -3.47 4.74 -9.18
N THR A 40 -3.06 5.77 -9.91
CA THR A 40 -2.14 5.67 -11.07
C THR A 40 -0.72 6.15 -10.76
N GLY A 41 -0.46 6.56 -9.51
CA GLY A 41 0.83 7.03 -9.02
C GLY A 41 0.76 7.33 -7.53
N TYR A 42 1.86 7.84 -6.98
CA TYR A 42 1.95 8.22 -5.57
C TYR A 42 1.09 9.45 -5.21
N GLU A 43 0.43 9.35 -4.05
CA GLU A 43 -0.46 10.36 -3.51
C GLU A 43 -0.14 10.59 -2.03
N SER A 44 0.19 11.83 -1.66
CA SER A 44 0.69 12.16 -0.31
C SER A 44 -0.35 11.97 0.80
N ASP A 45 -1.63 12.09 0.49
CA ASP A 45 -2.75 11.86 1.41
C ASP A 45 -3.07 10.37 1.59
N TRP A 46 -2.59 9.52 0.67
CA TRP A 46 -2.70 8.05 0.74
C TRP A 46 -1.32 7.38 0.55
N PRO A 47 -0.44 7.39 1.56
CA PRO A 47 0.95 6.94 1.42
C PRO A 47 1.13 5.51 0.88
N SER A 48 0.15 4.63 1.12
CA SER A 48 0.15 3.25 0.60
C SER A 48 0.06 3.17 -0.93
N THR A 49 -0.29 4.26 -1.63
CA THR A 49 -0.22 4.34 -3.10
C THR A 49 1.21 4.30 -3.63
N ILE A 50 2.23 4.44 -2.77
CA ILE A 50 3.65 4.30 -3.14
C ILE A 50 3.96 2.96 -3.81
N VAL A 51 3.13 1.93 -3.58
CA VAL A 51 3.22 0.64 -4.29
C VAL A 51 3.23 0.80 -5.81
N ARG A 52 2.60 1.87 -6.34
CA ARG A 52 2.57 2.19 -7.77
C ARG A 52 3.92 2.66 -8.34
N GLU A 53 4.77 3.21 -7.50
CA GLU A 53 6.12 3.66 -7.89
C GLU A 53 7.15 2.53 -7.79
N CYS A 54 6.78 1.39 -7.18
CA CYS A 54 7.67 0.24 -7.04
C CYS A 54 7.85 -0.46 -8.39
N LYS A 55 9.06 -0.99 -8.62
CA LYS A 55 9.45 -1.63 -9.89
C LYS A 55 8.52 -2.77 -10.33
N ASP A 56 8.12 -3.62 -9.39
CA ASP A 56 7.17 -4.71 -9.59
C ASP A 56 6.35 -4.89 -8.30
N TYR A 57 5.06 -5.17 -8.42
CA TYR A 57 4.19 -5.28 -7.27
C TYR A 57 2.93 -6.12 -7.47
N TYR A 58 2.47 -6.70 -6.36
CA TYR A 58 1.17 -7.36 -6.23
C TYR A 58 0.34 -6.70 -5.15
N ILE A 59 -0.93 -6.43 -5.45
CA ILE A 59 -1.93 -6.03 -4.47
C ILE A 59 -2.87 -7.22 -4.25
N LEU A 60 -2.83 -7.79 -3.07
CA LEU A 60 -3.64 -8.93 -2.67
C LEU A 60 -4.68 -8.46 -1.66
N ALA A 61 -5.94 -8.79 -1.90
CA ALA A 61 -7.03 -8.47 -0.99
C ALA A 61 -7.91 -9.70 -0.75
N ASP A 62 -8.37 -9.87 0.49
CA ASP A 62 -9.41 -10.85 0.76
C ASP A 62 -10.78 -10.34 0.26
N LYS A 63 -11.77 -11.23 0.23
CA LYS A 63 -13.12 -10.88 -0.24
C LYS A 63 -13.77 -9.78 0.59
N ALA A 64 -13.43 -9.66 1.87
CA ALA A 64 -14.00 -8.66 2.76
C ALA A 64 -13.44 -7.25 2.46
N ALA A 65 -12.15 -7.14 2.19
CA ALA A 65 -11.49 -5.91 1.77
C ALA A 65 -11.83 -5.55 0.30
N ALA A 66 -12.03 -6.53 -0.58
CA ALA A 66 -12.37 -6.30 -1.99
C ALA A 66 -13.88 -6.09 -2.24
N THR A 67 -14.59 -5.47 -1.29
CA THR A 67 -16.02 -5.16 -1.44
C THR A 67 -16.20 -3.89 -2.29
N ASN A 68 -17.11 -3.96 -3.28
CA ASN A 68 -17.36 -2.89 -4.27
C ASN A 68 -18.20 -1.74 -3.71
#